data_AF-R7LIE3-F1
#
_entry.id   AF-R7LIE3-F1
#
_cell.length_a   1.000
_cell.length_b   1.000
_cell.length_c   1.000
_cell.angle_alpha   90.00
_cell.angle_beta   90.00
_cell.angle_gamma   90.00
#
_symmetry.space_group_name_H-M   'P 1'
#
loop_
_entity.id
_entity.type
_entity.pdbx_description
1 polymer ?
#
loop_
_entity_poly.entity_id
_entity_poly.type
_entity_poly.pdbx_seq_one_letter_code
_entity_poly.pdbx_strand_id
1 'polypeptide(L)'
;MDNNIYVDLNTVAKAKGLKSTRALRIAIQKGKYIAREITVAGGKSYKILYSSLESEVQEKLEDEETRCTALIPYDEKKIWCNTKK
;
A
#
# COMPACT_ATOMS: atom_id res chain seq x y z
N MET A 1 -6.26 -10.42 -16.99
CA MET A 1 -5.57 -9.88 -15.81
C MET A 1 -5.90 -8.40 -15.76
N ASP A 2 -6.75 -8.00 -14.82
CA ASP A 2 -7.24 -6.62 -14.75
C ASP A 2 -6.17 -5.73 -14.11
N ASN A 3 -5.37 -5.06 -14.95
CA ASN A 3 -4.23 -4.21 -14.56
C ASN A 3 -4.64 -2.88 -13.89
N ASN A 4 -5.83 -2.80 -13.31
CA ASN A 4 -6.38 -1.59 -12.70
C ASN A 4 -6.27 -1.64 -11.17
N ILE A 5 -5.04 -1.81 -10.69
CA ILE A 5 -4.72 -1.72 -9.26
C ILE A 5 -4.71 -0.24 -8.87
N TYR A 6 -5.59 0.11 -7.94
CA TYR A 6 -5.73 1.48 -7.44
C TYR A 6 -5.39 1.53 -5.96
N VAL A 7 -4.43 2.37 -5.62
CA VAL A 7 -3.88 2.51 -4.26
C VAL A 7 -4.42 3.77 -3.59
N ASP A 8 -4.66 3.69 -2.29
CA ASP A 8 -5.11 4.82 -1.48
C ASP A 8 -4.04 5.90 -1.33
N LEU A 9 -4.51 7.16 -1.30
CA LEU A 9 -3.65 8.34 -1.20
C LEU A 9 -2.76 8.33 0.05
N ASN A 10 -3.28 7.78 1.15
CA ASN A 10 -2.54 7.68 2.41
C ASN A 10 -1.37 6.70 2.31
N THR A 11 -1.56 5.57 1.64
CA THR A 11 -0.54 4.54 1.44
C THR A 11 0.59 5.09 0.56
N VAL A 12 0.22 5.76 -0.54
CA VAL A 12 1.19 6.45 -1.40
C VAL A 12 1.95 7.55 -0.64
N ALA A 13 1.30 8.30 0.25
CA ALA A 13 1.96 9.32 1.06
C ALA A 13 3.01 8.71 1.99
N LYS A 14 2.68 7.59 2.65
CA LYS A 14 3.61 6.85 3.52
C LYS A 14 4.81 6.32 2.76
N ALA A 15 4.59 5.65 1.62
CA ALA A 15 5.67 5.16 0.76
C ALA A 15 6.60 6.29 0.27
N LYS A 16 6.05 7.48 0.02
CA LYS A 16 6.84 8.68 -0.31
C LYS A 16 7.53 9.36 0.89
N GLY A 17 7.25 8.94 2.12
CA GLY A 17 7.73 9.63 3.33
C GLY A 17 7.08 11.00 3.55
N LEU A 18 5.90 11.25 2.94
CA LEU A 18 5.17 12.50 3.10
C LEU A 18 4.31 12.47 4.36
N LYS A 19 4.38 13.56 5.15
CA LYS A 19 3.56 13.73 6.36
C LYS A 19 2.08 14.02 6.05
N SER A 20 1.76 14.44 4.83
CA SER A 20 0.39 14.77 4.44
C SER A 20 0.07 14.39 2.99
N THR A 21 -1.21 14.16 2.73
CA THR A 21 -1.74 13.86 1.39
C THR A 21 -2.01 15.11 0.54
N ARG A 22 -1.76 16.31 1.06
CA ARG A 22 -2.01 17.59 0.36
C ARG A 22 -1.18 17.69 -0.92
N ALA A 23 0.10 17.31 -0.85
CA ALA A 23 1.00 17.33 -2.01
C ALA A 23 0.52 16.40 -3.13
N LEU A 24 0.04 15.22 -2.78
CA LEU A 24 -0.52 14.26 -3.74
C LEU A 24 -1.78 14.79 -4.42
N ARG A 25 -2.68 15.47 -3.69
CA ARG A 25 -3.86 16.12 -4.28
C ARG A 25 -3.48 17.20 -5.30
N ILE A 26 -2.49 18.02 -4.99
CA ILE A 26 -1.99 19.04 -5.92
C ILE A 26 -1.39 18.37 -7.18
N ALA A 27 -0.64 17.28 -7.01
CA ALA A 27 -0.07 16.55 -8.13
C ALA A 27 -1.14 15.90 -9.03
N ILE A 28 -2.22 15.37 -8.43
CA ILE A 28 -3.39 14.87 -9.17
C ILE A 28 -4.05 16.01 -9.95
N GLN A 29 -4.27 17.17 -9.32
CA GLN A 29 -4.86 18.34 -9.98
C GLN A 29 -4.01 18.84 -11.16
N LYS A 30 -2.67 18.70 -11.06
CA LYS A 30 -1.73 18.99 -12.15
C LYS A 30 -1.68 17.92 -13.25
N GLY A 31 -2.41 16.82 -13.10
CA GLY A 31 -2.44 15.71 -14.07
C GLY A 31 -1.21 14.80 -14.01
N LYS A 32 -0.41 14.85 -12.94
CA LYS A 32 0.80 13.99 -12.81
C LYS A 32 0.45 12.51 -12.65
N TYR A 33 -0.72 12.22 -12.06
CA TYR A 33 -1.16 10.85 -11.79
C TYR A 33 -2.57 10.61 -12.32
N ILE A 34 -2.80 9.41 -12.82
CA ILE A 34 -4.15 8.92 -13.12
C ILE A 34 -4.80 8.54 -11.80
N ALA A 35 -5.85 9.27 -11.41
CA ALA A 35 -6.58 9.05 -10.18
C ALA A 35 -8.10 8.98 -10.42
N ARG A 36 -8.80 8.23 -9.56
CA ARG A 36 -10.25 8.18 -9.51
C ARG A 36 -10.77 8.78 -8.20
N GLU A 37 -11.87 9.50 -8.30
CA GLU A 37 -12.57 10.07 -7.16
C GLU A 37 -13.49 9.01 -6.52
N ILE A 38 -13.54 9.01 -5.18
CA ILE A 38 -14.34 8.07 -4.40
C ILE A 38 -15.11 8.86 -3.34
N THR A 39 -16.41 8.65 -3.28
CA THR A 39 -17.27 9.22 -2.24
C THR A 39 -17.10 8.43 -0.94
N VAL A 40 -16.84 9.14 0.15
CA VAL A 40 -16.74 8.58 1.51
C VAL A 40 -17.67 9.33 2.45
N ALA A 41 -18.00 8.74 3.60
CA ALA A 41 -18.75 9.44 4.63
C ALA A 41 -17.93 10.65 5.12
N GLY A 42 -18.34 11.87 4.74
CA GLY A 42 -17.63 13.11 5.04
C GLY A 42 -16.96 13.79 3.84
N GLY A 43 -17.11 13.27 2.61
CA GLY A 43 -16.74 14.00 1.39
C GLY A 43 -16.14 13.13 0.30
N LYS A 44 -15.06 13.62 -0.30
CA LYS A 44 -14.43 13.04 -1.50
C LYS A 44 -12.99 12.63 -1.18
N SER A 45 -12.66 11.39 -1.50
CA SER A 45 -11.31 10.84 -1.44
C SER A 45 -10.84 10.45 -2.84
N TYR A 46 -9.57 10.07 -2.96
CA TYR A 46 -8.95 9.73 -4.24
C TYR A 46 -8.13 8.45 -4.10
N LYS A 47 -8.18 7.62 -5.14
CA LYS A 47 -7.22 6.53 -5.35
C LYS A 47 -6.41 6.76 -6.61
N ILE A 48 -5.11 6.47 -6.54
CA ILE A 48 -4.17 6.61 -7.66
C ILE A 48 -3.95 5.25 -8.31
N LEU A 49 -3.88 5.23 -9.64
CA LEU A 49 -3.53 4.04 -10.40
C LEU A 49 -2.06 3.66 -10.13
N TYR A 50 -1.82 2.41 -9.76
CA TYR A 50 -0.49 1.92 -9.38
C TYR A 50 0.54 2.11 -10.51
N SER A 51 0.16 1.79 -11.75
CA SER A 51 1.05 1.92 -12.92
C SER A 51 1.41 3.38 -13.26
N SER A 52 0.65 4.35 -12.75
CA SER A 52 0.93 5.77 -12.94
C SER A 52 1.92 6.33 -11.89
N LEU A 53 2.24 5.57 -10.85
CA LEU A 53 3.17 6.00 -9.80
C LEU A 53 4.63 5.93 -10.28
N GLU A 54 5.51 6.63 -9.56
CA GLU A 54 6.95 6.57 -9.76
C GLU A 54 7.49 5.20 -9.33
N SER A 55 8.49 4.67 -10.04
CA SER A 55 9.09 3.35 -9.77
C SER A 55 9.63 3.22 -8.34
N GLU A 56 10.23 4.29 -7.79
CA GLU A 56 10.71 4.33 -6.40
C GLU A 56 9.58 4.13 -5.37
N VAL A 57 8.34 4.48 -5.73
CA VAL A 57 7.17 4.33 -4.85
C VAL A 57 6.58 2.94 -5.01
N GLN A 58 6.59 2.42 -6.23
CA GLN A 58 6.14 1.07 -6.57
C GLN A 58 6.97 0.03 -5.81
N GLU A 59 8.30 0.15 -5.85
CA GLU A 59 9.24 -0.73 -5.12
C GLU A 59 8.95 -0.73 -3.62
N LYS A 60 8.77 0.44 -3.00
CA LYS A 60 8.45 0.53 -1.56
C LYS A 60 7.11 -0.09 -1.19
N LEU A 61 6.13 -0.01 -2.09
CA LEU A 61 4.82 -0.63 -1.87
C LEU A 61 4.91 -2.16 -1.97
N GLU A 62 5.72 -2.68 -2.90
CA GLU A 62 5.99 -4.11 -3.03
C GLU A 62 6.80 -4.65 -1.83
N ASP A 63 7.78 -3.87 -1.34
CA ASP A 63 8.56 -4.21 -0.14
C ASP A 63 7.70 -4.28 1.12
N GLU A 64 6.72 -3.37 1.27
CA GLU A 64 5.77 -3.41 2.39
C GLU A 64 4.84 -4.64 2.31
N GLU A 65 4.42 -5.03 1.10
CA GLU A 65 3.56 -6.20 0.88
C GLU A 65 4.33 -7.53 1.10
N THR A 66 5.58 -7.61 0.62
CA THR A 66 6.46 -8.78 0.81
C THR A 66 6.95 -8.93 2.26
N ARG A 67 7.04 -7.84 3.04
CA ARG A 67 7.37 -7.91 4.48
C ARG A 67 6.32 -8.66 5.31
N CYS A 68 5.07 -8.70 4.86
CA CYS A 68 4.00 -9.44 5.53
C CYS A 68 3.96 -10.93 5.16
N THR A 69 4.53 -11.31 4.02
CA THR A 69 4.74 -12.72 3.66
C THR A 69 6.08 -13.19 4.22
N ALA A 70 6.16 -13.34 5.54
CA ALA A 70 7.25 -14.09 6.13
C ALA A 70 7.29 -15.48 5.47
N LEU A 71 8.40 -15.84 4.82
CA LEU A 71 8.68 -17.21 4.41
C LEU A 71 8.86 -18.03 5.70
N ILE A 72 7.75 -18.48 6.28
CA ILE A 72 7.78 -19.40 7.42
C ILE A 72 8.29 -20.74 6.87
N PRO A 73 9.37 -21.33 7.44
CA PRO A 73 9.75 -22.69 7.10
C PRO A 73 8.57 -23.63 7.36
N TYR A 74 8.28 -24.51 6.41
CA TYR A 74 7.13 -25.41 6.43
C TYR A 74 7.28 -26.57 7.44
N ASP A 75 8.32 -26.60 8.28
CA ASP A 75 8.58 -27.73 9.17
C ASP A 75 7.71 -27.72 10.44
N GLU A 76 6.50 -28.23 10.24
CA GLU A 76 5.68 -29.12 11.06
C GLU A 76 5.98 -29.25 12.58
N LYS A 77 4.97 -28.81 13.34
CA LYS A 77 4.43 -29.43 14.57
C LYS A 77 5.30 -30.50 15.27
N LYS A 78 5.97 -30.08 16.35
CA LYS A 78 6.00 -30.88 17.58
C LYS A 78 5.75 -29.99 18.79
N ILE A 79 4.46 -29.88 19.14
CA ILE A 79 4.05 -29.55 20.49
C ILE A 79 4.49 -30.73 21.37
N TRP A 80 5.43 -30.50 22.27
CA TRP A 80 5.54 -31.28 23.50
C TRP A 80 6.03 -30.36 24.62
N CYS A 81 5.10 -29.59 25.18
CA CYS A 81 5.25 -29.08 26.53
C CYS A 81 4.93 -30.25 27.47
N ASN A 82 5.95 -30.83 28.11
CA ASN A 82 5.74 -31.55 29.36
C ASN A 82 6.14 -30.65 30.54
N THR A 83 5.12 -30.46 31.36
CA THR A 83 5.01 -29.73 32.61
C THR A 83 6.18 -29.99 33.56
N LYS A 84 6.63 -28.88 34.18
CA LYS A 84 7.58 -28.86 35.28
C LYS A 84 7.13 -29.77 36.43
N LYS A 85 8.09 -30.44 37.08
CA LYS A 85 7.94 -31.00 38.42
C LYS A 85 8.82 -30.20 39.37
#